data_AF-A0AAW0ELQ3-F1
#
_entry.id   AF-A0AAW0ELQ3-F1
#
_cell.length_a   1.000
_cell.length_b   1.000
_cell.length_c   1.000
_cell.angle_alpha   90.00
_cell.angle_beta   90.00
_cell.angle_gamma   90.00
#
_symmetry.space_group_name_H-M   'P 1'
#
loop_
_entity.id
_entity.type
_entity.pdbx_description
1 polymer ?
#
loop_
_entity_poly.entity_id
_entity_poly.type
_entity_poly.pdbx_seq_one_letter_code
_entity_poly.pdbx_strand_id
1 'polypeptide(L)'
;MLRFVPRRLAIGAYAMFMIEQKNNPKLKGLKIGDRGKTTSKLYKALSSSDKAALDKRAAAYTSFKRGGGGAPKKTPKKSATRAPSAYAQFVQANIGRFEKLPHRDRMKAVAKLWKQQQGSRATK
;
A
#
# COMPACT_ATOMS: atom_id res chain seq x y z
N MET A 1 -22.72 19.32 -24.93
CA MET A 1 -22.71 19.04 -23.48
C MET A 1 -22.71 17.52 -23.24
N LEU A 2 -21.55 16.91 -23.04
CA LEU A 2 -21.45 15.47 -22.73
C LEU A 2 -21.72 15.26 -21.24
N ARG A 3 -22.91 14.75 -20.92
CA ARG A 3 -23.26 14.32 -19.55
C ARG A 3 -22.45 13.07 -19.24
N PHE A 4 -21.37 13.22 -18.48
CA PHE A 4 -20.69 12.09 -17.85
C PHE A 4 -21.62 11.50 -16.80
N VAL A 5 -22.48 10.57 -17.21
CA VAL A 5 -23.23 9.74 -16.27
C VAL A 5 -22.20 8.92 -15.49
N PRO A 6 -22.18 8.98 -14.15
CA PRO A 6 -21.31 8.13 -13.36
C PRO A 6 -21.74 6.69 -13.63
N ARG A 7 -20.98 5.98 -14.48
CA ARG A 7 -21.12 4.54 -14.64
C ARG A 7 -20.90 3.97 -13.25
N ARG A 8 -21.98 3.46 -12.63
CA ARG A 8 -21.85 2.63 -11.44
C ARG A 8 -20.83 1.56 -11.81
N LEU A 9 -19.69 1.57 -11.15
CA LEU A 9 -18.63 0.58 -11.35
C LEU A 9 -19.15 -0.74 -10.79
N ALA A 10 -20.11 -1.35 -11.48
CA ALA A 10 -20.62 -2.66 -11.14
C ALA A 10 -19.44 -3.63 -11.14
N ILE A 11 -19.33 -4.41 -10.08
CA ILE A 11 -18.32 -5.46 -10.00
C ILE A 11 -18.70 -6.52 -11.05
N GLY A 12 -17.72 -7.13 -11.73
CA GLY A 12 -18.00 -8.20 -12.70
C GLY A 12 -18.36 -9.54 -12.04
N ALA A 13 -19.01 -10.46 -12.75
CA ALA A 13 -19.41 -11.78 -12.24
C ALA A 13 -18.27 -12.55 -11.54
N TYR A 14 -17.05 -12.53 -12.08
CA TYR A 14 -15.92 -13.23 -11.45
C TYR A 14 -15.55 -12.64 -10.08
N ALA A 15 -15.60 -11.32 -9.93
CA ALA A 15 -15.28 -10.68 -8.66
C ALA A 15 -16.40 -10.90 -7.63
N MET A 16 -17.67 -10.97 -8.07
CA MET A 16 -18.77 -11.45 -7.23
C MET A 16 -18.54 -12.89 -6.76
N PHE A 17 -18.16 -13.78 -7.68
CA PHE A 17 -17.83 -15.17 -7.34
C PHE A 17 -16.70 -15.26 -6.30
N MET A 18 -15.64 -14.46 -6.41
CA MET A 18 -14.58 -14.41 -5.39
C MET A 18 -15.09 -13.95 -4.02
N ILE A 19 -16.02 -12.99 -3.99
CA ILE A 19 -16.66 -12.52 -2.75
C ILE A 19 -17.49 -13.64 -2.12
N GLU A 20 -18.30 -14.36 -2.90
CA GLU A 20 -19.10 -15.48 -2.43
C GLU A 20 -18.23 -16.64 -1.92
N GLN A 21 -17.11 -16.92 -2.59
CA GLN A 21 -16.20 -18.01 -2.24
C GLN A 21 -15.21 -17.66 -1.12
N LYS A 22 -15.22 -16.43 -0.57
CA LYS A 22 -14.20 -15.98 0.39
C LYS A 22 -14.08 -16.87 1.65
N ASN A 23 -15.19 -17.49 2.05
CA ASN A 23 -15.32 -18.33 3.26
C ASN A 23 -15.27 -19.84 2.97
N ASN A 24 -15.04 -20.25 1.72
CA ASN A 24 -15.04 -21.66 1.34
C ASN A 24 -13.92 -22.42 2.09
N PRO A 25 -14.24 -23.51 2.82
CA PRO A 25 -13.24 -24.32 3.53
C PRO A 25 -12.15 -24.87 2.60
N LYS A 26 -12.47 -25.14 1.33
CA LYS A 26 -11.49 -25.60 0.32
C LYS A 26 -10.40 -24.57 0.00
N LEU A 27 -10.61 -23.30 0.36
CA LEU A 27 -9.65 -22.21 0.17
C LEU A 27 -8.96 -21.81 1.47
N LYS A 28 -9.36 -22.40 2.62
CA LYS A 28 -8.72 -22.17 3.92
C LYS A 28 -7.45 -23.03 3.98
N GLY A 29 -6.31 -22.40 4.26
CA GLY A 29 -5.00 -23.06 4.33
C GLY A 29 -4.16 -22.95 3.05
N LEU A 30 -4.73 -22.56 1.91
CA LEU A 30 -3.97 -22.30 0.69
C LEU A 30 -3.27 -20.93 0.74
N LYS A 31 -2.05 -20.88 0.19
CA LYS A 31 -1.33 -19.62 -0.04
C LYS A 31 -2.18 -18.69 -0.91
N ILE A 32 -2.11 -17.38 -0.64
CA ILE A 32 -2.94 -16.36 -1.30
C ILE A 32 -2.84 -16.44 -2.82
N GLY A 33 -1.63 -16.69 -3.37
CA GLY A 33 -1.42 -16.84 -4.81
C GLY A 33 -2.11 -18.06 -5.42
N ASP A 34 -2.19 -19.17 -4.68
CA ASP A 34 -2.83 -20.40 -5.17
C ASP A 34 -4.35 -20.32 -5.10
N ARG A 35 -4.89 -19.58 -4.11
CA ARG A 35 -6.34 -19.33 -3.98
C ARG A 35 -6.92 -18.79 -5.29
N GLY A 36 -6.27 -17.78 -5.89
CA GLY A 36 -6.70 -17.19 -7.17
C GLY A 36 -6.69 -18.18 -8.35
N LYS A 37 -5.72 -19.11 -8.38
CA LYS A 37 -5.66 -20.18 -9.39
C LYS A 37 -6.81 -21.18 -9.22
N THR A 38 -7.12 -21.57 -7.99
CA THR A 38 -8.26 -22.45 -7.71
C THR A 38 -9.59 -21.78 -8.01
N THR A 39 -9.81 -20.52 -7.60
CA THR A 39 -11.07 -19.82 -7.87
C THR A 39 -11.30 -19.59 -9.36
N SER A 40 -10.25 -19.28 -10.12
CA SER A 40 -10.38 -19.12 -11.57
C SER A 40 -10.71 -20.44 -12.27
N LYS A 41 -10.12 -21.57 -11.85
CA LYS A 41 -10.50 -22.90 -12.35
C LYS A 41 -11.97 -23.22 -12.05
N LEU A 42 -12.41 -22.99 -10.81
CA LEU A 42 -13.82 -23.21 -10.41
C LEU A 42 -14.78 -22.32 -11.21
N TYR A 43 -14.43 -21.05 -11.42
CA TYR A 43 -15.26 -20.13 -12.20
C TYR A 43 -15.38 -20.54 -13.67
N LYS A 44 -14.30 -21.05 -14.27
CA LYS A 44 -14.33 -21.54 -15.65
C LYS A 44 -15.22 -22.77 -15.80
N ALA A 45 -15.24 -23.64 -14.79
CA ALA A 45 -16.08 -24.84 -14.75
C ALA A 45 -17.57 -24.57 -14.52
N LEU A 46 -17.97 -23.34 -14.15
CA LEU A 46 -19.38 -22.97 -14.00
C LEU A 46 -20.12 -22.98 -15.34
N SER A 47 -21.39 -23.39 -15.28
CA SER A 47 -22.33 -23.33 -16.39
C SER A 47 -22.63 -21.87 -16.79
N SER A 48 -23.11 -21.67 -18.01
CA SER A 48 -23.49 -20.34 -18.50
C SER A 48 -24.66 -19.72 -17.71
N SER A 49 -25.57 -20.54 -17.18
CA SER A 49 -26.67 -20.09 -16.33
C SER A 49 -26.17 -19.56 -14.99
N ASP A 50 -25.20 -20.22 -14.37
CA ASP A 50 -24.64 -19.78 -13.09
C ASP A 50 -23.87 -18.46 -13.24
N LYS A 51 -23.18 -18.29 -14.38
CA LYS A 51 -22.51 -17.02 -14.73
C LYS A 51 -23.51 -15.88 -14.89
N ALA A 52 -24.63 -16.12 -15.58
CA ALA A 52 -25.68 -15.11 -15.71
C ALA A 52 -26.33 -14.74 -14.36
N ALA A 53 -26.50 -15.71 -13.46
CA ALA A 53 -26.99 -15.44 -12.11
C ALA A 53 -25.98 -14.60 -11.30
N LEU A 54 -24.68 -14.88 -11.44
CA LEU A 54 -23.60 -14.09 -10.85
C LEU A 54 -23.59 -12.67 -11.40
N ASP A 55 -23.76 -12.46 -12.71
CA ASP A 55 -23.80 -11.12 -13.32
C ASP A 55 -24.97 -10.29 -12.78
N LYS A 56 -26.17 -10.89 -12.64
CA LYS A 56 -27.32 -10.21 -12.03
C LYS A 56 -27.03 -9.76 -10.60
N ARG A 57 -26.41 -10.64 -9.80
CA ARG A 57 -26.01 -10.30 -8.41
C ARG A 57 -24.92 -9.24 -8.37
N ALA A 58 -23.95 -9.32 -9.28
CA ALA A 58 -22.83 -8.39 -9.37
C ALA A 58 -23.31 -6.97 -9.76
N ALA A 59 -24.29 -6.88 -10.68
CA ALA A 59 -24.96 -5.63 -11.02
C ALA A 59 -25.73 -5.02 -9.84
N ALA A 60 -26.34 -5.86 -8.99
CA ALA A 60 -27.06 -5.42 -7.79
C ALA A 60 -26.12 -5.06 -6.62
N TYR A 61 -24.84 -5.39 -6.69
CA TYR A 61 -23.92 -5.23 -5.58
C TYR A 61 -23.40 -3.80 -5.45
N THR A 62 -23.93 -3.08 -4.47
CA THR A 62 -23.60 -1.67 -4.19
C THR A 62 -22.57 -1.52 -3.07
N SER A 63 -21.57 -2.40 -3.00
CA SER A 63 -20.54 -2.30 -1.96
C SER A 63 -19.33 -1.52 -2.46
N PHE A 64 -19.43 -0.20 -2.47
CA PHE A 64 -18.26 0.66 -2.47
C PHE A 64 -18.22 1.47 -1.19
N LYS A 65 -17.67 0.89 -0.11
CA LYS A 65 -16.92 1.74 0.81
C LYS A 65 -15.68 2.17 0.02
N ARG A 66 -15.67 3.42 -0.44
CA ARG A 66 -14.46 4.06 -0.97
C ARG A 66 -13.45 4.08 0.18
N GLY A 67 -12.63 3.03 0.27
CA GLY A 67 -11.47 3.01 1.14
C GLY A 67 -10.55 4.10 0.65
N GLY A 68 -10.64 5.28 1.26
CA GLY A 68 -9.69 6.37 1.12
C GLY A 68 -8.36 5.92 1.69
N GLY A 69 -7.65 5.10 0.93
CA GLY A 69 -6.39 4.51 1.30
C GLY A 69 -5.67 4.20 0.02
N GLY A 70 -5.16 5.24 -0.64
CA GLY A 70 -4.20 5.06 -1.71
C GLY A 70 -3.11 4.15 -1.17
N ALA A 71 -3.04 2.92 -1.67
CA ALA A 71 -1.97 2.01 -1.32
C ALA A 71 -0.65 2.75 -1.53
N PRO A 72 0.26 2.81 -0.53
CA PRO A 72 1.57 3.37 -0.77
C PRO A 72 2.18 2.56 -1.92
N LYS A 73 2.37 3.22 -3.07
CA LYS A 73 3.03 2.63 -4.23
C LYS A 73 4.40 2.16 -3.76
N LYS A 74 4.53 0.87 -3.44
CA LYS A 74 5.82 0.19 -3.33
C LYS A 74 6.38 0.07 -4.74
N THR A 75 6.83 1.18 -5.31
CA THR A 75 7.76 1.12 -6.42
C THR A 75 9.09 0.66 -5.86
N PRO A 76 9.72 -0.42 -6.37
CA PRO A 76 11.16 -0.57 -6.27
C PRO A 76 11.80 0.40 -7.26
N LYS A 77 11.53 1.71 -7.11
CA LYS A 77 12.36 2.70 -7.76
C LYS A 77 13.62 2.72 -6.90
N LYS A 78 14.71 2.20 -7.45
CA LYS A 78 16.05 2.71 -7.15
C LYS A 78 16.03 4.19 -7.55
N SER A 79 15.37 5.04 -6.75
CA SER A 79 15.61 6.47 -6.84
C SER A 79 17.10 6.59 -6.60
N ALA A 80 17.84 7.10 -7.58
CA ALA A 80 19.25 7.44 -7.39
C ALA A 80 19.37 8.10 -6.01
N THR A 81 20.06 7.45 -5.09
CA THR A 81 20.21 7.93 -3.73
C THR A 81 20.80 9.32 -3.87
N ARG A 82 20.00 10.36 -3.59
CA ARG A 82 20.50 11.73 -3.65
C ARG A 82 21.72 11.79 -2.74
N ALA A 83 22.79 12.43 -3.20
CA ALA A 83 23.98 12.62 -2.39
C ALA A 83 23.54 13.19 -1.02
N PRO A 84 24.00 12.60 0.10
CA PRO A 84 23.55 13.02 1.41
C PRO A 84 23.91 14.49 1.62
N SER A 85 22.97 15.28 2.13
CA SER A 85 23.22 16.68 2.49
C SER A 85 24.32 16.77 3.55
N ALA A 86 24.98 17.93 3.66
CA ALA A 86 25.99 18.15 4.70
C ALA A 86 25.47 17.84 6.12
N TYR A 87 24.20 18.18 6.39
CA TYR A 87 23.55 17.81 7.64
C TYR A 87 23.35 16.29 7.78
N ALA A 88 22.96 15.58 6.72
CA ALA A 88 22.81 14.13 6.77
C ALA A 88 24.14 13.42 7.04
N GLN A 89 25.24 13.88 6.43
CA GLN A 89 26.59 13.37 6.71
C GLN A 89 26.99 13.64 8.18
N PHE A 90 26.70 14.85 8.67
CA PHE A 90 26.95 15.21 10.06
C PHE A 90 26.17 14.35 11.05
N VAL A 91 24.90 14.09 10.77
CA VAL A 91 24.06 13.21 11.58
C VAL A 91 24.63 11.80 11.60
N GLN A 92 24.99 11.25 10.45
CA GLN A 92 25.58 9.91 10.34
C GLN A 92 26.87 9.77 11.18
N ALA A 93 27.73 10.80 11.19
CA ALA A 93 28.97 10.78 11.96
C ALA A 93 28.77 10.95 13.47
N ASN A 94 27.76 11.70 13.91
CA ASN A 94 27.60 12.08 15.32
C ASN A 94 26.53 11.29 16.07
N ILE A 95 25.66 10.54 15.38
CA ILE A 95 24.53 9.86 16.01
C ILE A 95 24.95 8.78 17.01
N GLY A 96 26.08 8.12 16.77
CA GLY A 96 26.66 7.09 17.64
C GLY A 96 27.04 7.64 19.03
N ARG A 97 27.40 8.93 19.11
CA ARG A 97 27.78 9.59 20.37
C ARG A 97 26.64 9.65 21.38
N PHE A 98 25.40 9.50 20.92
CA PHE A 98 24.20 9.59 21.73
C PHE A 98 23.47 8.26 21.89
N GLU A 99 24.10 7.11 21.57
CA GLU A 99 23.46 5.77 21.58
C GLU A 99 22.69 5.41 22.85
N LYS A 100 23.09 5.95 23.99
CA LYS A 100 22.42 5.75 25.29
C LYS A 100 21.01 6.38 25.38
N LEU A 101 20.63 7.24 24.42
CA LEU A 101 19.36 7.95 24.39
C LEU A 101 18.36 7.32 23.40
N PRO A 102 17.05 7.43 23.65
CA PRO A 102 16.02 7.08 22.66
C PRO A 102 16.20 7.84 21.35
N HIS A 103 15.85 7.22 20.21
CA HIS A 103 16.15 7.75 18.87
C HIS A 103 15.74 9.21 18.64
N ARG A 104 14.57 9.62 19.14
CA ARG A 104 14.08 11.01 19.02
C ARG A 104 15.00 12.00 19.74
N ASP A 105 15.51 11.65 20.91
CA ASP A 105 16.34 12.54 21.70
C ASP A 105 17.78 12.57 21.19
N ARG A 106 18.25 11.47 20.59
CA ARG A 106 19.49 11.45 19.81
C ARG A 106 19.47 12.46 18.66
N MET A 107 18.39 12.48 17.88
CA MET A 107 18.22 13.45 16.78
C MET A 107 18.20 14.90 17.28
N LYS A 108 17.53 15.18 18.41
CA LYS A 108 17.52 16.53 19.01
C LYS A 108 18.91 16.97 19.46
N ALA A 109 19.66 16.08 20.10
CA ALA A 109 21.02 16.37 20.57
C ALA A 109 21.97 16.67 19.40
N VAL A 110 21.91 15.84 18.34
CA VAL A 110 22.69 16.07 17.11
C VAL A 110 22.27 17.37 16.41
N ALA A 111 20.98 17.68 16.34
CA ALA A 111 20.50 18.93 15.76
C ALA A 111 20.98 20.16 16.55
N LYS A 112 21.01 20.09 17.89
CA LYS A 112 21.55 21.15 18.75
C LYS A 112 23.04 21.35 18.51
N LEU A 113 23.81 20.25 18.43
CA LEU A 113 25.24 20.28 18.13
C LEU A 113 25.54 20.91 16.76
N TRP A 114 24.76 20.55 15.73
CA TRP A 114 24.88 21.14 14.40
C TRP A 114 24.65 22.66 14.43
N LYS A 115 23.58 23.11 15.09
CA LYS A 115 23.27 24.56 15.22
C LYS A 115 24.38 25.33 15.92
N GLN A 116 24.97 24.78 16.99
CA GLN A 116 26.10 25.39 17.69
C GLN A 116 27.31 25.55 16.76
N GLN A 117 27.62 24.53 15.96
CA GLN A 117 28.73 24.57 15.02
C GLN A 117 28.52 25.58 13.87
N GLN A 118 27.27 25.74 13.40
CA GLN A 118 26.93 26.76 12.40
C GLN A 118 27.05 28.18 12.98
N GLY A 119 26.61 28.40 14.22
CA GLY A 119 26.73 29.70 14.91
C GLY A 119 28.18 30.14 15.14
N SER A 120 29.08 29.20 15.44
CA SER A 120 30.51 29.46 15.57
C SER A 120 31.24 29.66 14.24
N ARG A 121 30.69 29.12 13.13
CA ARG A 121 31.25 29.32 11.77
C ARG A 121 30.84 30.66 11.16
N ALA A 122 29.76 31.28 11.64
CA ALA A 122 29.28 32.56 11.13
C ALA A 122 29.95 33.79 11.80
N THR A 123 30.69 33.57 12.89
CA THR A 123 31.33 34.62 13.71
C THR A 123 32.85 34.71 13.48
N LYS A 124 33.37 34.07 12.44
CA LYS A 124 34.78 34.07 12.05
C LYS A 124 34.91 34.38 10.57
#